data_AF-A0A178XX08-F1
#
_entry.id   AF-A0A178XX08-F1
#
_cell.length_a   1.000
_cell.length_b   1.000
_cell.length_c   1.000
_cell.angle_alpha   90.00
_cell.angle_beta   90.00
_cell.angle_gamma   90.00
#
_symmetry.space_group_name_H-M   'P 1'
#
loop_
_entity.id
_entity.type
_entity.pdbx_description
1 polymer ?
#
loop_
_entity_poly.entity_id
_entity_poly.type
_entity_poly.pdbx_seq_one_letter_code
_entity_poly.pdbx_strand_id
1 'polypeptide(L)' 'MEDTIQIGNRGDFGLWAIEVAKQIVGEQGFELAKAARDGTEDDVRVAGNALGQAITNALLEVYDGLLADVPEEQHQG' A
#
# COMPACT_ATOMS: atom_id res chain seq x y z
N MET A 1 -1.70 17.40 -8.49
CA MET A 1 -0.47 16.71 -8.94
C MET A 1 -0.02 15.98 -7.71
N GLU A 2 -0.25 14.68 -7.63
CA GLU A 2 0.30 13.89 -6.52
C GLU A 2 1.82 13.91 -6.69
N ASP A 3 2.53 14.32 -5.64
CA ASP A 3 3.97 14.22 -5.57
C ASP A 3 4.31 12.71 -5.55
N THR A 4 4.50 12.14 -6.74
CA THR A 4 4.91 10.74 -6.86
C THR A 4 6.32 10.60 -6.30
N ILE A 5 6.45 9.98 -5.13
CA ILE A 5 7.77 9.65 -4.58
C ILE A 5 8.42 8.59 -5.47
N GLN A 6 9.50 8.97 -6.13
CA GLN A 6 10.35 8.05 -6.87
C GLN A 6 11.22 7.26 -5.88
N ILE A 7 11.16 5.94 -5.94
CA ILE A 7 11.95 5.05 -5.06
C ILE A 7 13.27 4.73 -5.76
N GLY A 8 14.28 5.57 -5.58
CA GLY A 8 15.61 5.36 -6.18
C GLY A 8 16.58 4.56 -5.30
N ASN A 9 16.31 4.48 -4.00
CA ASN A 9 17.15 3.75 -3.04
C ASN A 9 16.35 3.32 -1.79
N ARG A 10 17.02 2.60 -0.86
CA ARG A 10 16.40 2.11 0.39
C ARG A 10 15.87 3.22 1.31
N GLY A 11 16.51 4.39 1.33
CA GLY A 11 16.06 5.56 2.08
C GLY A 11 14.77 6.13 1.50
N ASP A 12 14.70 6.27 0.17
CA ASP A 12 13.50 6.72 -0.53
C ASP A 12 12.33 5.77 -0.31
N PHE A 13 12.58 4.46 -0.37
CA PHE A 13 11.58 3.44 -0.02
C PHE A 13 11.07 3.62 1.41
N GLY A 14 11.97 3.91 2.36
CA GLY A 14 11.59 4.16 3.75
C GLY A 14 10.66 5.38 3.90
N LEU A 15 10.92 6.47 3.17
CA LEU A 15 10.06 7.66 3.16
C LEU A 15 8.70 7.36 2.54
N TRP A 16 8.69 6.74 1.35
CA TRP A 16 7.47 6.29 0.69
C TRP A 16 6.63 5.40 1.60
N ALA A 17 7.24 4.41 2.24
CA ALA A 17 6.54 3.46 3.12
C ALA A 17 5.90 4.16 4.32
N ILE A 18 6.53 5.18 4.87
CA ILE A 18 5.96 5.98 5.97
C ILE A 18 4.75 6.77 5.49
N GLU A 19 4.81 7.41 4.33
CA GLU A 19 3.70 8.20 3.79
C GLU A 19 2.50 7.33 3.43
N VAL A 20 2.74 6.23 2.72
CA VAL A 20 1.69 5.28 2.36
C VAL A 20 1.08 4.64 3.61
N ALA A 21 1.88 4.27 4.61
CA ALA A 21 1.35 3.74 5.87
C ALA A 21 0.45 4.77 6.58
N LYS A 22 0.83 6.05 6.61
CA LYS A 22 -0.01 7.11 7.20
C LYS A 22 -1.34 7.24 6.46
N GLN A 23 -1.33 7.20 5.13
CA GLN A 23 -2.53 7.28 4.33
C GLN A 23 -3.46 6.08 4.58
N ILE A 24 -2.93 4.86 4.51
CA ILE A 24 -3.70 3.62 4.75
C ILE A 24 -4.30 3.62 6.16
N VAL A 25 -3.53 3.99 7.18
CA VAL A 25 -4.03 4.08 8.56
C VAL A 25 -5.08 5.17 8.71
N GLY A 26 -4.88 6.33 8.09
CA GLY A 26 -5.83 7.44 8.13
C GLY A 26 -7.17 7.11 7.50
N GLU A 27 -7.18 6.41 6.36
CA GLU A 27 -8.40 6.04 5.64
C GLU A 27 -9.03 4.77 6.20
N GLN A 28 -8.30 3.65 6.14
CA GLN A 28 -8.84 2.32 6.43
C GLN A 28 -8.78 1.98 7.92
N GLY A 29 -7.72 2.43 8.61
CA GLY A 29 -7.55 2.19 10.05
C GLY A 29 -8.61 2.91 10.90
N PHE A 30 -9.01 4.12 10.50
CA PHE A 30 -10.09 4.85 11.16
C PHE A 30 -11.44 4.14 11.02
N GLU A 31 -11.80 3.70 9.81
CA GLU A 31 -13.06 2.99 9.59
C GLU A 31 -13.09 1.65 10.33
N LEU A 32 -11.96 0.93 10.41
CA LEU A 32 -11.87 -0.27 11.25
C LEU A 32 -12.06 0.05 12.74
N ALA A 33 -11.44 1.10 13.26
CA ALA A 33 -11.60 1.50 14.66
C ALA A 33 -13.04 1.90 14.99
N LYS A 34 -13.70 2.61 14.08
CA LYS A 34 -15.11 2.98 14.17
C LYS A 34 -16.03 1.76 14.13
N ALA A 35 -15.80 0.83 13.20
CA ALA A 35 -16.54 -0.42 13.12
C ALA A 35 -16.37 -1.28 14.39
N ALA A 36 -15.16 -1.34 14.95
CA ALA A 36 -14.89 -2.08 16.18
C ALA A 36 -15.56 -1.45 17.42
N ARG A 37 -15.78 -0.13 17.41
CA ARG A 37 -16.40 0.60 18.52
C ARG A 37 -17.92 0.51 18.50
N ASP A 38 -18.52 0.80 17.35
CA ASP A 38 -19.97 1.07 17.25
C ASP A 38 -20.68 0.14 16.24
N GLY A 39 -19.95 -0.72 15.52
CA GLY A 39 -20.47 -1.57 14.44
C GLY A 39 -20.78 -3.00 14.85
N THR A 40 -21.25 -3.77 13.88
CA THR A 40 -21.48 -5.21 13.97
C THR A 40 -20.22 -6.01 13.69
N GLU A 41 -20.24 -7.31 13.99
CA GLU A 41 -19.14 -8.22 13.59
C GLU A 41 -18.92 -8.23 12.07
N ASP A 42 -19.98 -8.08 11.28
CA ASP A 42 -19.86 -7.99 9.83
C ASP A 42 -19.19 -6.69 9.38
N ASP A 43 -19.49 -5.57 10.04
CA ASP A 43 -18.83 -4.28 9.76
C ASP A 43 -17.33 -4.35 10.07
N VAL A 44 -16.95 -4.99 11.18
CA VAL A 44 -15.53 -5.23 11.53
C VAL A 44 -14.85 -6.11 10.49
N ARG A 45 -15.52 -7.17 10.04
CA ARG A 45 -15.01 -8.07 9.00
C ARG A 45 -14.78 -7.34 7.68
N VAL A 46 -15.74 -6.51 7.26
CA VAL A 46 -15.64 -5.71 6.02
C VAL A 46 -14.51 -4.69 6.12
N ALA A 47 -14.46 -3.91 7.20
CA ALA A 47 -13.41 -2.90 7.39
C ALA A 47 -12.02 -3.52 7.52
N GLY A 48 -11.91 -4.68 8.20
CA GLY A 48 -10.64 -5.41 8.32
C GLY A 48 -10.12 -5.92 6.98
N ASN A 49 -11.02 -6.45 6.14
CA ASN A 49 -10.66 -6.86 4.77
C ASN A 49 -10.22 -5.67 3.91
N ALA A 50 -10.90 -4.52 4.02
CA ALA A 50 -10.52 -3.32 3.29
C ALA A 50 -9.12 -2.82 3.68
N LEU A 51 -8.81 -2.78 4.98
CA LEU A 51 -7.48 -2.44 5.47
C LEU A 51 -6.41 -3.41 4.97
N GLY A 52 -6.66 -4.72 5.08
CA GLY A 52 -5.74 -5.74 4.60
C GLY A 52 -5.47 -5.62 3.09
N GLN A 53 -6.53 -5.42 2.30
CA GLN A 53 -6.42 -5.24 0.85
C GLN A 53 -5.61 -3.99 0.47
N ALA A 54 -5.82 -2.88 1.17
CA ALA A 54 -5.06 -1.65 0.92
C ALA A 54 -3.56 -1.85 1.17
N ILE A 55 -3.19 -2.56 2.26
CA ILE A 55 -1.80 -2.91 2.55
C ILE A 55 -1.24 -3.81 1.44
N THR A 56 -1.97 -4.86 1.04
CA THR A 56 -1.52 -5.77 -0.02
C THR A 56 -1.31 -5.03 -1.35
N ASN A 57 -2.24 -4.15 -1.74
CA ASN A 57 -2.12 -3.37 -2.97
C ASN A 57 -0.88 -2.48 -2.96
N ALA A 58 -0.61 -1.78 -1.85
CA ALA A 58 0.58 -0.94 -1.72
C ALA A 58 1.88 -1.76 -1.85
N LEU A 59 1.94 -2.96 -1.28
CA LEU A 59 3.11 -3.84 -1.41
C LEU A 59 3.28 -4.37 -2.84
N LEU A 60 2.19 -4.69 -3.53
CA LEU A 60 2.24 -5.11 -4.93
C LEU A 60 2.69 -3.98 -5.85
N GLU A 61 2.25 -2.74 -5.61
CA GLU A 61 2.69 -1.57 -6.39
C GLU A 61 4.21 -1.39 -6.34
N VAL A 62 4.82 -1.54 -5.16
CA VAL A 62 6.28 -1.50 -5.02
C VAL A 62 6.93 -2.64 -5.80
N TYR A 63 6.39 -3.85 -5.65
CA TYR A 63 6.94 -5.03 -6.32
C TYR A 63 6.89 -4.88 -7.84
N ASP A 64 5.76 -4.43 -8.39
CA ASP A 64 5.58 -4.20 -9.82
C ASP A 64 6.50 -3.08 -10.33
N GLY A 65 6.66 -2.01 -9.55
CA GLY A 65 7.63 -0.94 -9.83
C GLY A 65 9.07 -1.46 -9.89
N LEU A 66 9.46 -2.37 -8.99
CA LEU A 66 10.79 -2.99 -9.02
C LEU A 66 11.00 -3.89 -10.25
N LEU A 67 9.96 -4.56 -10.75
CA LEU A 67 10.04 -5.39 -11.95
C LEU A 67 10.10 -4.57 -13.24
N ALA A 68 9.43 -3.41 -13.28
CA ALA A 68 9.43 -2.54 -14.46
C ALA A 68 10.82 -1.98 -14.80
N ASP A 69 11.71 -1.85 -13.81
CA ASP A 69 13.08 -1.37 -13.97
C ASP A 69 14.10 -2.48 -14.34
N VAL A 70 13.68 -3.75 -14.38
CA VAL A 70 14.54 -4.83 -14.87
C VAL A 70 14.54 -4.78 -16.40
N PRO A 71 15.67 -4.46 -17.06
CA PRO A 71 15.73 -4.52 -18.51
C PRO A 71 15.43 -5.96 -18.91
N GLU A 72 14.46 -6.17 -19.80
CA GLU A 72 14.31 -7.47 -20.44
C GLU A 72 15.66 -7.81 -21.05
N GLU A 73 16.35 -8.82 -20.51
CA GLU A 73 17.55 -9.35 -21.14
C GLU A 73 17.17 -9.64 -22.58
N GLN A 74 17.77 -8.87 -23.48
CA GLN A 74 17.54 -8.97 -24.90
C GLN A 74 17.93 -10.39 -25.31
N HIS A 75 16.95 -11.29 -25.37
CA HIS A 75 17.05 -12.53 -26.10
C HIS A 75 17.21 -12.18 -27.58
N GLN A 76 18.41 -11.77 -27.96
CA GLN A 76 18.87 -11.67 -29.33
C GLN A 76 19.86 -12.80 -29.59
N GLY A 77 19.44 -13.75 -30.42
CA GLY A 77 20.33 -14.64 -31.17
C GLY A 77 20.51 -16.04 -30.61
#